data_AF-H9FLV3-F1
#
_entry.id   AF-H9FLV3-F1
#
_cell.length_a   1.000
_cell.length_b   1.000
_cell.length_c   1.000
_cell.angle_alpha   90.00
_cell.angle_beta   90.00
_cell.angle_gamma   90.00
#
_symmetry.space_group_name_H-M   'P 1'
#
loop_
_entity.id
_entity.type
_entity.pdbx_description
1 polymer ?
#
loop_
_entity_poly.entity_id
_entity_poly.type
_entity_poly.pdbx_seq_one_letter_code
_entity_poly.pdbx_strand_id
1 'polypeptide(L)'
;SSLPVVMISNVSQLPNAWASIIWYNVSTNDSQNLVFFNNPPPATLSQLLEVMSWQFSSYVGRGLNSDQLNMLAEKLTVQSSYSDGHLTWAKFCKEHLPGKSFTFWTWLEAILDLIKKHILPLWIDGYVMGFVSKEKER
;
A
#
# COMPACT_ATOMS: atom_id res chain seq x y z
N SER A 1 -2.55 -8.74 -26.47
CA SER A 1 -2.14 -9.41 -25.22
C SER A 1 -2.54 -8.54 -24.04
N SER A 2 -2.93 -9.11 -22.89
CA SER A 2 -3.19 -8.35 -21.66
C SER A 2 -1.90 -8.12 -20.87
N LEU A 3 -1.97 -7.29 -19.81
CA LEU A 3 -0.97 -7.32 -18.74
C LEU A 3 -1.01 -8.67 -17.99
N PRO A 4 0.03 -9.02 -17.21
CA PRO A 4 0.05 -10.25 -16.43
C PRO A 4 -1.11 -10.33 -15.43
N VAL A 5 -1.66 -11.54 -15.26
CA VAL A 5 -2.82 -11.81 -14.41
C VAL A 5 -2.42 -12.73 -13.27
N VAL A 6 -2.95 -12.47 -12.07
CA VAL A 6 -2.78 -13.34 -10.90
C VAL A 6 -4.05 -14.18 -10.71
N MET A 7 -3.91 -15.49 -10.84
CA MET A 7 -5.01 -16.44 -10.58
C MET A 7 -5.04 -16.81 -9.10
N ILE A 8 -6.22 -16.75 -8.49
CA ILE A 8 -6.46 -17.13 -7.09
C ILE A 8 -7.50 -18.24 -7.02
N SER A 9 -7.44 -19.06 -5.97
CA SER A 9 -8.41 -20.13 -5.70
C SER A 9 -9.44 -19.75 -4.64
N ASN A 10 -9.15 -18.74 -3.81
CA ASN A 10 -10.04 -18.25 -2.77
C ASN A 10 -10.00 -16.72 -2.66
N VAL A 11 -11.14 -16.10 -2.33
CA VAL A 11 -11.25 -14.64 -2.11
C VAL A 11 -10.34 -14.15 -0.99
N SER A 12 -9.99 -14.99 0.00
CA SER A 12 -9.01 -14.66 1.03
C SER A 12 -7.62 -14.31 0.49
N GLN A 13 -7.29 -14.74 -0.74
CA GLN A 13 -6.03 -14.43 -1.40
C GLN A 13 -6.06 -13.08 -2.14
N LEU A 14 -7.24 -12.50 -2.34
CA LEU A 14 -7.43 -11.27 -3.12
C LEU A 14 -6.56 -10.11 -2.63
N PRO A 15 -6.43 -9.83 -1.32
CA PRO A 15 -5.56 -8.75 -0.85
C PRO A 15 -4.11 -8.92 -1.30
N ASN A 16 -3.55 -10.12 -1.17
CA ASN A 16 -2.16 -10.39 -1.55
C ASN A 16 -1.98 -10.43 -3.08
N ALA A 17 -2.97 -10.94 -3.82
CA ALA A 17 -2.97 -10.88 -5.28
C ALA A 17 -2.99 -9.44 -5.77
N TRP A 18 -3.78 -8.57 -5.12
CA TRP A 18 -3.84 -7.15 -5.45
C TRP A 18 -2.52 -6.43 -5.18
N ALA A 19 -1.84 -6.74 -4.07
CA ALA A 19 -0.49 -6.23 -3.81
C ALA A 19 0.49 -6.58 -4.94
N SER A 20 0.42 -7.80 -5.47
CA SER A 20 1.26 -8.22 -6.60
C SER A 20 0.96 -7.41 -7.87
N ILE A 21 -0.31 -7.16 -8.17
CA ILE A 21 -0.68 -6.31 -9.31
C ILE A 21 -0.17 -4.88 -9.13
N ILE A 22 -0.34 -4.29 -7.93
CA ILE A 22 0.18 -2.95 -7.62
C ILE A 22 1.70 -2.91 -7.82
N TRP A 23 2.43 -3.84 -7.20
CA TRP A 23 3.90 -3.84 -7.26
C TRP A 23 4.43 -4.03 -8.67
N TYR A 24 3.79 -4.88 -9.46
CA TYR A 24 4.16 -5.08 -10.86
C TYR A 24 4.03 -3.77 -11.66
N ASN A 25 2.87 -3.12 -11.57
CA ASN A 25 2.56 -1.92 -12.37
C ASN A 25 3.31 -0.67 -11.89
N VAL A 26 3.72 -0.60 -10.62
CA VAL A 26 4.55 0.51 -10.11
C VAL A 26 6.01 0.35 -10.54
N SER A 27 6.51 -0.88 -10.60
CA SER A 27 7.95 -1.12 -10.71
C SER A 27 8.43 -1.48 -12.12
N THR A 28 7.53 -1.73 -13.08
CA THR A 28 7.92 -2.02 -14.46
C THR A 28 6.86 -1.62 -15.49
N ASN A 29 7.32 -1.27 -16.70
CA ASN A 29 6.48 -1.10 -17.90
C ASN A 29 6.52 -2.32 -18.82
N ASP A 30 7.30 -3.35 -18.48
CA ASP A 30 7.31 -4.61 -19.22
C ASP A 30 5.95 -5.30 -19.05
N SER A 31 5.27 -5.63 -20.14
CA SER A 31 3.96 -6.28 -20.10
C SER A 31 4.02 -7.81 -20.15
N GLN A 32 5.21 -8.41 -20.28
CA GLN A 32 5.40 -9.84 -20.53
C GLN A 32 6.29 -10.55 -19.50
N ASN A 33 6.77 -9.85 -18.47
CA ASN A 33 7.66 -10.45 -17.46
C ASN A 33 6.90 -11.30 -16.43
N LEU A 34 6.58 -12.55 -16.80
CA LEU A 34 5.88 -13.48 -15.91
C LEU A 34 6.74 -13.99 -14.72
N VAL A 35 8.06 -13.80 -14.76
CA VAL A 35 9.01 -14.22 -13.71
C VAL A 35 9.43 -13.08 -12.78
N PHE A 36 8.73 -11.93 -12.85
CA PHE A 36 9.03 -10.70 -12.13
C PHE A 36 9.28 -10.88 -10.62
N PHE A 37 8.49 -11.75 -9.96
CA PHE A 37 8.61 -11.98 -8.51
C PHE A 37 9.75 -12.92 -8.10
N ASN A 38 10.53 -13.47 -9.04
CA ASN A 38 11.77 -14.19 -8.71
C ASN A 38 12.82 -13.25 -8.12
N ASN A 39 12.85 -12.00 -8.58
CA ASN A 39 13.71 -10.95 -8.04
C ASN A 39 13.04 -9.58 -8.25
N PRO A 40 12.04 -9.24 -7.42
CA PRO A 40 11.24 -8.04 -7.63
C PRO A 40 12.09 -6.79 -7.40
N PRO A 41 12.17 -5.85 -8.37
CA PRO A 41 12.92 -4.62 -8.21
C PRO A 41 12.32 -3.75 -7.10
N PRO A 42 13.15 -2.94 -6.40
CA PRO A 42 12.66 -1.90 -5.51
C PRO A 42 11.82 -0.86 -6.26
N ALA A 43 10.78 -0.36 -5.61
CA ALA A 43 9.96 0.74 -6.12
C ALA A 43 10.38 2.06 -5.46
N THR A 44 10.24 3.18 -6.14
CA THR A 44 10.38 4.49 -5.48
C THR A 44 9.21 4.72 -4.53
N LEU A 45 9.51 5.15 -3.30
CA LEU A 45 8.52 5.37 -2.25
C LEU A 45 7.47 6.41 -2.65
N SER A 46 7.88 7.48 -3.32
CA SER A 46 6.95 8.52 -3.80
C SER A 46 5.91 7.97 -4.76
N GLN A 47 6.33 7.17 -5.75
CA GLN A 47 5.42 6.52 -6.70
C GLN A 47 4.47 5.56 -6.01
N LEU A 48 4.98 4.74 -5.08
CA LEU A 48 4.13 3.83 -4.33
C LEU A 48 3.08 4.57 -3.50
N LEU A 49 3.47 5.65 -2.82
CA LEU A 49 2.57 6.49 -2.03
C LEU A 49 1.50 7.17 -2.88
N GLU A 50 1.85 7.64 -4.08
CA GLU A 50 0.89 8.14 -5.05
C GLU A 50 -0.14 7.08 -5.44
N VAL A 51 0.33 5.86 -5.76
CA VAL A 51 -0.56 4.73 -6.06
C VAL A 51 -1.44 4.38 -4.86
N MET A 52 -0.93 4.44 -3.63
CA MET A 52 -1.77 4.28 -2.44
C MET A 52 -2.87 5.34 -2.38
N SER A 53 -2.56 6.61 -2.63
CA SER A 53 -3.60 7.66 -2.70
C SER A 53 -4.67 7.36 -3.76
N TRP A 54 -4.28 6.81 -4.92
CA TRP A 54 -5.23 6.36 -5.94
C TRP A 54 -6.09 5.19 -5.49
N GLN A 55 -5.54 4.25 -4.70
CA GLN A 55 -6.35 3.16 -4.10
C GLN A 55 -7.45 3.73 -3.21
N PHE A 56 -7.12 4.69 -2.35
CA PHE A 56 -8.10 5.35 -1.48
C PHE A 56 -9.14 6.14 -2.29
N SER A 57 -8.69 6.96 -3.24
CA SER A 57 -9.59 7.74 -4.09
C SER A 57 -10.58 6.86 -4.85
N SER A 58 -10.09 5.78 -5.47
CA SER A 58 -10.90 4.90 -6.30
C SER A 58 -11.85 4.02 -5.48
N TYR A 59 -11.41 3.52 -4.32
CA TYR A 59 -12.19 2.54 -3.55
C TYR A 59 -13.13 3.19 -2.52
N VAL A 60 -12.67 4.26 -1.87
CA VAL A 60 -13.36 4.94 -0.76
C VAL A 60 -13.65 6.42 -1.05
N GLY A 61 -13.50 6.88 -2.29
CA GLY A 61 -14.02 8.16 -2.77
C GLY A 61 -13.21 9.41 -2.40
N ARG A 62 -12.21 9.29 -1.52
CA ARG A 62 -11.27 10.37 -1.18
C ARG A 62 -9.88 9.78 -1.03
N GLY A 63 -8.91 10.37 -1.71
CA GLY A 63 -7.50 10.01 -1.62
C GLY A 63 -6.84 10.41 -0.31
N LEU A 64 -5.53 10.25 -0.25
CA LEU A 64 -4.71 10.61 0.90
C LEU A 64 -4.11 12.01 0.72
N ASN A 65 -4.13 12.80 1.78
CA ASN A 65 -3.46 14.11 1.82
C ASN A 65 -1.98 13.99 2.20
N SER A 66 -1.23 15.10 2.12
CA SER A 66 0.21 15.13 2.38
C SER A 66 0.60 14.62 3.77
N ASP A 67 -0.16 14.97 4.81
CA ASP A 67 0.14 14.54 6.18
C ASP A 67 -0.06 13.02 6.36
N GLN A 68 -1.13 12.49 5.79
CA GLN A 68 -1.42 11.06 5.79
C GLN A 68 -0.35 10.29 5.02
N LEU A 69 0.05 10.78 3.85
CA LEU A 69 1.12 10.18 3.05
C LEU A 69 2.47 10.20 3.79
N ASN A 70 2.79 11.29 4.47
CA ASN A 70 4.01 11.40 5.28
C ASN A 70 4.03 10.38 6.43
N MET A 71 2.91 10.18 7.12
CA MET A 71 2.80 9.16 8.17
C MET A 71 2.99 7.74 7.60
N LEU A 72 2.40 7.44 6.43
CA LEU A 72 2.62 6.16 5.75
C LEU A 72 4.08 5.97 5.32
N ALA A 73 4.71 7.03 4.81
CA ALA A 73 6.12 7.04 4.44
C ALA A 73 6.98 6.68 5.65
N GLU A 74 6.82 7.43 6.75
CA GLU A 74 7.52 7.18 8.01
C GLU A 74 7.33 5.73 8.45
N LYS A 75 6.09 5.23 8.44
CA LYS A 75 5.74 3.87 8.85
C LYS A 75 6.43 2.79 8.02
N LEU A 76 6.60 3.01 6.72
CA LEU A 76 7.31 2.12 5.80
C LEU A 76 8.83 2.22 5.97
N THR A 77 9.34 3.39 6.35
CA THR A 77 10.78 3.66 6.44
C THR A 77 11.38 3.47 7.83
N VAL A 78 10.60 3.24 8.90
CA VAL A 78 11.11 3.12 10.29
C VAL A 78 12.32 2.16 10.43
N GLN A 79 12.47 1.19 9.52
CA GLN A 79 13.58 0.22 9.54
C GLN A 79 14.81 0.59 8.69
N SER A 80 14.80 1.70 7.95
CA SER A 80 15.90 2.11 7.08
C SER A 80 16.12 3.61 7.20
N SER A 81 17.35 3.98 7.54
CA SER A 81 17.89 5.32 7.31
C SER A 81 17.33 5.85 5.99
N TYR A 82 16.84 7.08 6.01
CA TYR A 82 16.16 7.78 4.91
C TYR A 82 17.11 8.08 3.73
N SER A 83 17.93 7.10 3.29
CA SER A 83 19.06 7.35 2.40
C SER A 83 18.70 7.24 0.92
N ASP A 84 17.75 6.39 0.52
CA ASP A 84 17.60 6.11 -0.92
C ASP A 84 16.18 6.24 -1.48
N GLY A 85 15.14 6.47 -0.67
CA GLY A 85 13.78 6.64 -1.17
C GLY A 85 13.21 5.44 -1.94
N HIS A 86 13.86 4.27 -1.86
CA HIS A 86 13.42 3.02 -2.49
C HIS A 86 12.88 2.04 -1.43
N LEU A 87 11.79 1.35 -1.76
CA LEU A 87 11.14 0.34 -0.94
C LEU A 87 11.20 -1.02 -1.64
N THR A 88 11.48 -2.08 -0.88
CA THR A 88 11.48 -3.45 -1.40
C THR A 88 10.09 -4.08 -1.31
N TRP A 89 9.81 -5.05 -2.19
CA TRP A 89 8.59 -5.85 -2.15
C TRP A 89 8.37 -6.52 -0.78
N ALA A 90 9.48 -6.96 -0.17
CA ALA A 90 9.46 -7.62 1.12
C ALA A 90 8.90 -6.70 2.21
N LYS A 91 9.41 -5.46 2.34
CA LYS A 91 8.90 -4.47 3.29
C LYS A 91 7.43 -4.11 3.08
N PHE A 92 6.99 -4.08 1.83
CA PHE A 92 5.61 -3.73 1.50
C PHE A 92 4.61 -4.84 1.89
N CYS A 93 4.89 -6.10 1.55
CA CYS A 93 3.87 -7.17 1.60
C CYS A 93 4.34 -8.53 2.17
N LYS A 94 5.59 -8.68 2.63
CA LYS A 94 6.10 -9.96 3.20
C LYS A 94 6.58 -9.83 4.64
N GLU A 95 7.30 -8.77 4.96
CA GLU A 95 7.86 -8.54 6.28
C GLU A 95 6.79 -7.97 7.22
N HIS A 96 6.81 -8.42 8.46
CA HIS A 96 5.92 -7.87 9.47
C HIS A 96 6.42 -6.50 9.95
N LEU A 97 5.47 -5.63 10.27
CA LEU A 97 5.80 -4.36 10.92
C LEU A 97 6.44 -4.60 12.30
N PRO A 98 7.34 -3.72 12.77
CA PRO A 98 8.00 -3.88 14.06
C PRO A 98 7.02 -4.11 15.21
N GLY A 99 7.18 -5.23 15.92
CA GLY A 99 6.32 -5.60 17.05
C GLY A 99 4.88 -5.95 16.66
N LYS A 100 4.60 -6.26 15.40
CA LYS A 100 3.29 -6.68 14.88
C LYS A 100 3.38 -8.04 14.19
N SER A 101 2.23 -8.72 14.09
CA SER A 101 2.09 -10.02 13.41
C SER A 101 1.53 -9.91 11.98
N PHE A 102 1.56 -8.70 11.41
CA PHE A 102 1.00 -8.40 10.09
C PHE A 102 1.94 -7.49 9.30
N THR A 103 1.82 -7.56 7.97
CA THR A 103 2.60 -6.75 7.03
C THR A 103 2.00 -5.34 6.89
N PHE A 104 2.74 -4.41 6.29
CA PHE A 104 2.22 -3.08 5.98
C PHE A 104 0.97 -3.16 5.09
N TRP A 105 1.03 -3.92 4.00
CA TRP A 105 -0.07 -4.04 3.06
C TRP A 105 -1.34 -4.63 3.70
N THR A 106 -1.22 -5.72 4.47
CA THR A 106 -2.37 -6.32 5.17
C THR A 106 -3.04 -5.33 6.11
N TRP A 107 -2.27 -4.50 6.80
CA TRP A 107 -2.80 -3.45 7.67
C TRP A 107 -3.54 -2.36 6.89
N LEU A 108 -2.97 -1.91 5.77
CA LEU A 108 -3.57 -0.85 4.96
C LEU A 108 -4.86 -1.32 4.26
N GLU A 109 -4.87 -2.55 3.77
CA GLU A 109 -6.05 -3.15 3.13
C GLU A 109 -7.20 -3.33 4.13
N ALA A 110 -6.92 -3.78 5.35
CA ALA A 110 -7.93 -3.86 6.41
C ALA A 110 -8.52 -2.47 6.77
N ILE A 111 -7.73 -1.40 6.69
CA ILE A 111 -8.22 -0.03 6.87
C ILE A 111 -9.14 0.39 5.71
N LEU A 112 -8.74 0.12 4.46
CA LEU A 112 -9.58 0.40 3.29
C LEU A 112 -10.93 -0.31 3.38
N ASP A 113 -10.92 -1.58 3.79
CA ASP A 113 -12.13 -2.37 4.00
C ASP A 113 -13.01 -1.81 5.12
N LEU A 114 -12.40 -1.44 6.25
CA LEU A 114 -13.09 -0.79 7.36
C LEU A 114 -13.75 0.53 6.93
N ILE A 115 -13.01 1.38 6.22
CA ILE A 115 -13.54 2.64 5.69
C ILE A 115 -14.73 2.35 4.79
N LYS A 116 -14.56 1.44 3.83
CA LYS A 116 -15.58 1.11 2.85
C LYS A 116 -16.87 0.61 3.50
N LYS A 117 -16.75 -0.26 4.51
CA LYS A 117 -17.89 -0.95 5.11
C LYS A 117 -18.59 -0.15 6.21
N HIS A 118 -17.85 0.69 6.94
CA HIS A 118 -18.35 1.21 8.22
C HIS A 118 -18.36 2.72 8.36
N ILE A 119 -17.43 3.46 7.72
CA ILE A 119 -17.26 4.90 7.96
C ILE A 119 -17.12 5.72 6.68
N LEU A 120 -17.59 5.18 5.55
CA LEU A 120 -17.41 5.79 4.23
C LEU A 120 -17.86 7.26 4.16
N PRO A 121 -19.05 7.66 4.67
CA PRO A 121 -19.45 9.08 4.63
C PRO A 121 -18.49 9.98 5.42
N LEU A 122 -18.08 9.55 6.62
CA LEU A 122 -17.14 10.30 7.47
C LEU A 122 -15.77 10.46 6.82
N TRP A 123 -15.32 9.45 6.07
CA TRP A 123 -14.09 9.51 5.29
C TRP A 123 -14.22 10.50 4.14
N ILE A 124 -15.30 10.44 3.36
CA ILE A 124 -15.54 11.32 2.20
C ILE A 124 -15.66 12.78 2.66
N ASP A 125 -16.40 13.03 3.73
CA ASP A 125 -16.62 14.38 4.29
C ASP A 125 -15.38 14.95 5.00
N GLY A 126 -14.30 14.16 5.12
CA GLY A 126 -13.03 14.61 5.69
C GLY A 126 -13.01 14.68 7.22
N TYR A 127 -14.02 14.13 7.91
CA TYR A 127 -14.06 14.07 9.37
C TYR A 127 -13.07 13.08 9.98
N VAL A 128 -12.50 12.20 9.17
CA VAL A 128 -11.48 11.23 9.60
C VAL A 128 -10.10 11.72 9.20
N MET A 129 -9.28 12.08 10.19
CA MET A 129 -7.86 12.39 10.00
C MET A 129 -7.08 11.14 9.56
N GLY A 130 -7.41 9.97 10.11
CA GLY A 130 -6.94 8.66 9.64
C GLY A 130 -5.52 8.32 10.09
N PHE A 131 -4.52 8.79 9.36
CA PHE A 131 -3.12 8.38 9.52
C PHE A 131 -2.32 9.47 10.25
N VAL A 132 -2.09 9.29 11.55
CA VAL A 132 -1.39 10.25 12.42
C VAL A 132 -0.39 9.50 13.31
N SER A 133 0.81 10.06 13.48
CA SER A 133 1.80 9.53 14.41
C SER A 133 1.46 9.89 15.86
N LYS A 134 1.96 9.12 16.82
CA LYS A 134 1.70 9.40 18.25
C LYS A 134 2.31 10.73 18.69
N GLU A 135 3.39 11.14 18.04
CA GLU A 135 4.08 12.40 18.30
C GLU A 135 3.27 13.60 17.81
N LYS A 136 2.58 13.47 16.67
CA LYS A 136 1.73 14.53 16.08
C LYS A 136 0.33 14.61 16.71
N GLU A 137 -0.12 13.54 17.37
CA GLU A 137 -1.42 13.50 18.05
C GLU A 137 -1.46 14.33 19.34
N ARG A 138 -0.31 14.50 20.00
CA ARG A 138 -0.16 15.23 21.27
C ARG A 138 -0.01 16.73 21.06
#